data_AF-A0AAU9XRE5-F1
#
_entry.id   AF-A0AAU9XRE5-F1
#
_cell.length_a   1.000
_cell.length_b   1.000
_cell.length_c   1.000
_cell.angle_alpha   90.00
_cell.angle_beta   90.00
_cell.angle_gamma   90.00
#
_symmetry.space_group_name_H-M   'P 1'
#
loop_
_entity.id
_entity.type
_entity.pdbx_description
1 polymer ?
#
loop_
_entity_poly.entity_id
_entity_poly.type
_entity_poly.pdbx_seq_one_letter_code
_entity_poly.pdbx_strand_id
1 'polypeptide(L)'
;RFHKSGVYPLSMDVGEVPDTFIYDSPLWNNMESIDIPGGSTGFDYQQTKLPTFWNTPLTQICLGMKVKDEDRFITINLTASSLHSIFSTAQYLPTSLGRNVWKKVVGPQASLQHLCNKEGFNVVCSGAIKTRIGIITDDVLMVSPFTCVGCDSAITFGGDDFQVCGNNGYKDISAMGYILIQ
;
A
#
# COMPACT_ATOMS: atom_id res chain seq x y z
N ARG A 1 -12.30 12.04 -8.01
CA ARG A 1 -12.09 12.96 -9.16
C ARG A 1 -10.79 12.71 -9.93
N PHE A 2 -9.93 11.75 -9.50
CA PHE A 2 -8.59 11.51 -10.07
C PHE A 2 -8.57 10.64 -11.35
N HIS A 3 -9.49 9.67 -11.49
CA HIS A 3 -9.53 8.76 -12.65
C HIS A 3 -10.27 9.34 -13.87
N LYS A 4 -11.40 10.05 -13.66
CA LYS A 4 -12.20 10.67 -14.75
C LYS A 4 -11.48 11.77 -15.55
N SER A 5 -10.33 12.25 -15.11
CA SER A 5 -9.58 13.31 -15.81
C SER A 5 -8.38 12.81 -16.62
N GLY A 6 -8.00 11.52 -16.53
CA GLY A 6 -6.85 10.97 -17.27
C GLY A 6 -5.48 11.53 -16.85
N VAL A 7 -5.40 12.24 -15.72
CA VAL A 7 -4.18 12.94 -15.27
C VAL A 7 -3.21 12.00 -14.54
N TYR A 8 -3.72 10.89 -13.99
CA TYR A 8 -2.95 9.89 -13.26
C TYR A 8 -3.29 8.50 -13.81
N PRO A 9 -2.41 7.85 -14.60
CA PRO A 9 -2.64 6.47 -14.99
C PRO A 9 -2.70 5.56 -13.77
N LEU A 10 -3.73 4.73 -13.72
CA LEU A 10 -3.80 3.63 -12.77
C LEU A 10 -2.69 2.62 -13.08
N SER A 11 -2.03 2.10 -12.06
CA SER A 11 -1.05 1.03 -12.19
C SER A 11 -1.56 -0.29 -11.64
N MET A 12 -2.28 -0.25 -10.52
CA MET A 12 -2.64 -1.45 -9.77
C MET A 12 -3.77 -1.22 -8.77
N ASP A 13 -4.66 -2.20 -8.65
CA ASP A 13 -5.70 -2.28 -7.62
C ASP A 13 -5.38 -3.48 -6.69
N VAL A 14 -5.35 -3.26 -5.38
CA VAL A 14 -4.89 -4.21 -4.36
C VAL A 14 -5.88 -4.25 -3.20
N GLY A 15 -6.49 -5.40 -2.90
CA GLY A 15 -7.49 -5.49 -1.82
C GLY A 15 -8.22 -6.83 -1.74
N GLU A 16 -9.50 -6.83 -1.34
CA GLU A 16 -10.28 -7.94 -0.75
C GLU A 16 -10.34 -9.32 -1.45
N VAL A 17 -9.76 -9.49 -2.63
CA VAL A 17 -9.66 -10.83 -3.25
C VAL A 17 -8.50 -11.60 -2.62
N PRO A 18 -8.75 -12.77 -2.00
CA PRO A 18 -7.69 -13.59 -1.44
C PRO A 18 -6.63 -13.93 -2.50
N ASP A 19 -5.37 -13.78 -2.11
CA ASP A 19 -4.18 -14.41 -2.69
C ASP A 19 -3.46 -13.75 -3.89
N THR A 20 -4.05 -12.78 -4.61
CA THR A 20 -3.33 -12.25 -5.79
C THR A 20 -2.18 -11.32 -5.43
N PHE A 21 -2.41 -10.32 -4.58
CA PHE A 21 -1.43 -9.25 -4.32
C PHE A 21 -0.97 -9.17 -2.87
N ILE A 22 -0.87 -10.31 -2.18
CA ILE A 22 -0.19 -10.42 -0.88
C ILE A 22 1.29 -10.03 -0.99
N TYR A 23 1.96 -9.76 0.14
CA TYR A 23 3.36 -9.30 0.14
C TYR A 23 4.28 -10.21 -0.67
N ASP A 24 4.25 -11.52 -0.42
CA ASP A 24 5.12 -12.50 -1.08
C ASP A 24 4.67 -12.87 -2.52
N SER A 25 3.63 -12.23 -3.06
CA SER A 25 3.17 -12.51 -4.43
C SER A 25 4.26 -12.20 -5.47
N PRO A 26 4.53 -13.12 -6.43
CA PRO A 26 5.48 -12.88 -7.51
C PRO A 26 5.03 -11.75 -8.46
N LEU A 27 3.75 -11.38 -8.42
CA LEU A 27 3.19 -10.34 -9.28
C LEU A 27 3.77 -8.94 -8.98
N TRP A 28 4.34 -8.70 -7.79
CA TRP A 28 5.05 -7.45 -7.49
C TRP A 28 6.34 -7.29 -8.31
N ASN A 29 6.92 -8.41 -8.76
CA ASN A 29 8.26 -8.47 -9.34
C ASN A 29 8.29 -8.95 -10.80
N ASN A 30 7.15 -9.34 -11.36
CA ASN A 30 7.06 -9.74 -12.76
C ASN A 30 6.43 -8.63 -13.64
N MET A 31 6.40 -8.87 -14.95
CA MET A 31 5.82 -7.94 -15.95
C MET A 31 4.51 -8.49 -16.53
N GLU A 32 3.78 -9.26 -15.73
CA GLU A 32 2.48 -9.81 -16.12
C GLU A 32 1.36 -8.83 -15.77
N SER A 33 0.37 -8.73 -16.65
CA SER A 33 -0.86 -7.99 -16.42
C SER A 33 -1.93 -8.88 -15.80
N ILE A 34 -2.75 -8.31 -14.92
CA ILE A 34 -3.96 -8.94 -14.40
C ILE A 34 -5.14 -8.04 -14.74
N ASP A 35 -6.22 -8.63 -15.25
CA ASP A 35 -7.51 -7.95 -15.51
C ASP A 35 -7.39 -6.56 -16.15
N ILE A 36 -6.83 -6.50 -17.37
CA ILE A 36 -6.67 -5.24 -18.12
C ILE A 36 -8.00 -4.46 -18.28
N PRO A 37 -9.16 -5.11 -18.54
CA PRO A 37 -10.45 -4.41 -18.60
C PRO A 37 -10.79 -3.65 -17.32
N GLY A 38 -10.44 -4.20 -16.14
CA GLY A 38 -10.60 -3.56 -14.82
C GLY A 38 -9.93 -2.18 -14.71
N GLY A 39 -8.88 -1.93 -15.49
CA GLY A 39 -8.23 -0.61 -15.56
C GLY A 39 -9.13 0.51 -16.11
N SER A 40 -10.14 0.16 -16.91
CA SER A 40 -11.06 1.11 -17.54
C SER A 40 -12.28 1.40 -16.67
N THR A 41 -12.72 0.43 -15.88
CA THR A 41 -13.79 0.57 -14.90
C THR A 41 -13.29 1.29 -13.65
N GLY A 42 -12.13 0.85 -13.11
CA GLY A 42 -11.45 1.40 -11.94
C GLY A 42 -12.31 1.39 -10.68
N PHE A 43 -11.74 1.06 -9.52
CA PHE A 43 -12.48 1.11 -8.24
C PHE A 43 -13.68 0.14 -8.16
N ASP A 44 -13.65 -0.96 -8.90
CA ASP A 44 -14.74 -1.95 -9.04
C ASP A 44 -14.52 -3.21 -8.19
N TYR A 45 -13.68 -3.11 -7.15
CA TYR A 45 -13.29 -4.19 -6.24
C TYR A 45 -12.60 -5.38 -6.94
N GLN A 46 -12.22 -5.24 -8.22
CA GLN A 46 -11.39 -6.22 -8.91
C GLN A 46 -9.92 -5.80 -8.82
N GLN A 47 -9.06 -6.79 -8.58
CA GLN A 47 -7.62 -6.58 -8.53
C GLN A 47 -7.07 -6.53 -9.96
N THR A 48 -6.48 -5.41 -10.34
CA THR A 48 -5.86 -5.22 -11.66
C THR A 48 -4.37 -4.95 -11.52
N LYS A 49 -3.60 -5.30 -12.53
CA LYS A 49 -2.21 -4.85 -12.71
C LYS A 49 -1.98 -4.55 -14.18
N LEU A 50 -1.59 -3.31 -14.45
CA LEU A 50 -1.48 -2.78 -15.81
C LEU A 50 -0.03 -2.58 -16.21
N PRO A 51 0.28 -2.51 -17.53
CA PRO A 51 1.64 -2.26 -18.01
C PRO A 51 2.31 -0.98 -17.49
N THR A 52 1.51 0.00 -17.06
CA THR A 52 1.94 1.21 -16.37
C THR A 52 2.74 0.90 -15.09
N PHE A 53 2.51 -0.24 -14.45
CA PHE A 53 3.28 -0.68 -13.29
C PHE A 53 4.78 -0.88 -13.60
N TRP A 54 5.14 -1.40 -14.78
CA TRP A 54 6.54 -1.73 -15.11
C TRP A 54 7.16 -0.87 -16.21
N ASN A 55 6.35 -0.17 -17.03
CA ASN A 55 6.84 0.58 -18.20
C ASN A 55 6.74 2.10 -18.08
N THR A 56 6.35 2.66 -16.93
CA THR A 56 6.12 4.09 -16.79
C THR A 56 7.03 4.70 -15.71
N PRO A 57 7.95 5.60 -16.10
CA PRO A 57 8.69 6.43 -15.15
C PRO A 57 7.75 7.29 -14.31
N LEU A 58 8.14 7.54 -13.08
CA LEU A 58 7.33 8.30 -12.13
C LEU A 58 8.20 9.25 -11.30
N THR A 59 7.56 10.31 -10.84
CA THR A 59 8.05 11.29 -9.85
C THR A 59 7.16 11.33 -8.62
N GLN A 60 5.95 10.78 -8.72
CA GLN A 60 4.98 10.75 -7.65
C GLN A 60 4.13 9.49 -7.71
N ILE A 61 3.75 8.98 -6.53
CA ILE A 61 2.80 7.89 -6.35
C ILE A 61 1.59 8.46 -5.60
N CYS A 62 0.39 8.19 -6.11
CA CYS A 62 -0.87 8.48 -5.44
C CYS A 62 -1.44 7.16 -4.93
N LEU A 63 -1.51 7.02 -3.61
CA LEU A 63 -2.09 5.87 -2.94
C LEU A 63 -3.52 6.19 -2.55
N GLY A 64 -4.47 5.39 -3.04
CA GLY A 64 -5.88 5.50 -2.71
C GLY A 64 -6.34 4.34 -1.84
N MET A 65 -7.28 4.57 -0.94
CA MET A 65 -8.09 3.49 -0.38
C MET A 65 -9.57 3.83 -0.48
N LYS A 66 -10.37 2.83 -0.83
CA LYS A 66 -11.82 2.84 -0.74
C LYS A 66 -12.19 2.07 0.51
N VAL A 67 -12.70 2.78 1.50
CA VAL A 67 -13.24 2.19 2.73
C VAL A 67 -14.74 2.47 2.73
N LYS A 68 -15.54 1.41 2.66
CA LYS A 68 -16.98 1.51 2.33
C LYS A 68 -17.15 2.22 0.97
N ASP A 69 -17.91 3.30 0.92
CA ASP A 69 -18.18 4.08 -0.29
C ASP A 69 -17.31 5.33 -0.43
N GLU A 70 -16.31 5.52 0.44
CA GLU A 70 -15.46 6.70 0.43
C GLU A 70 -14.03 6.40 -0.04
N ASP A 71 -13.63 7.07 -1.12
CA ASP A 71 -12.28 7.02 -1.66
C ASP A 71 -11.44 8.16 -1.07
N ARG A 72 -10.29 7.83 -0.49
CA ARG A 72 -9.34 8.80 0.08
C ARG A 72 -7.95 8.53 -0.47
N PHE A 73 -7.17 9.61 -0.64
CA PHE A 73 -5.87 9.53 -1.30
C PHE A 73 -4.79 10.26 -0.51
N ILE A 74 -3.58 9.72 -0.58
CA ILE A 74 -2.34 10.36 -0.13
C ILE A 74 -1.28 10.28 -1.23
N THR A 75 -0.26 11.12 -1.11
CA THR A 75 0.81 11.25 -2.11
C THR A 75 2.15 10.90 -1.50
N ILE A 76 2.99 10.19 -2.25
CA ILE A 76 4.41 9.98 -1.99
C ILE A 76 5.20 10.59 -3.16
N ASN A 77 6.13 11.50 -2.87
CA ASN A 77 7.07 12.01 -3.87
C ASN A 77 8.27 11.06 -3.95
N LEU A 78 8.44 10.39 -5.08
CA LEU A 78 9.52 9.42 -5.30
C LEU A 78 9.79 9.31 -6.81
N THR A 79 11.04 9.53 -7.19
CA THR A 79 11.46 9.35 -8.59
C THR A 79 11.98 7.94 -8.81
N ALA A 80 11.43 7.24 -9.79
CA ALA A 80 11.85 5.90 -10.19
C ALA A 80 11.54 5.64 -11.67
N SER A 81 12.18 4.64 -12.27
CA SER A 81 11.94 4.26 -13.67
C SER A 81 10.62 3.50 -13.86
N SER A 82 10.10 2.87 -12.80
CA SER A 82 8.77 2.27 -12.71
C SER A 82 8.46 1.81 -11.28
N LEU A 83 7.21 1.45 -10.97
CA LEU A 83 6.89 0.79 -9.69
C LEU A 83 7.60 -0.56 -9.57
N HIS A 84 7.67 -1.32 -10.67
CA HIS A 84 8.43 -2.57 -10.75
C HIS A 84 9.88 -2.41 -10.29
N SER A 85 10.56 -1.33 -10.70
CA SER A 85 11.95 -1.06 -10.30
C SER A 85 12.14 -0.85 -8.79
N ILE A 86 11.10 -0.35 -8.11
CA ILE A 86 11.12 -0.18 -6.65
C ILE A 86 11.01 -1.55 -5.97
N PHE A 87 10.06 -2.37 -6.42
CA PHE A 87 9.78 -3.67 -5.79
C PHE A 87 10.80 -4.75 -6.13
N SER A 88 11.40 -4.74 -7.32
CA SER A 88 12.37 -5.73 -7.78
C SER A 88 13.64 -5.80 -6.93
N THR A 89 13.94 -4.73 -6.18
CA THR A 89 15.06 -4.72 -5.23
C THR A 89 14.82 -5.61 -4.02
N ALA A 90 13.56 -5.86 -3.67
CA ALA A 90 13.12 -6.43 -2.39
C ALA A 90 13.68 -5.74 -1.14
N GLN A 91 14.30 -4.56 -1.29
CA GLN A 91 14.91 -3.81 -0.20
C GLN A 91 13.89 -2.86 0.41
N TYR A 92 14.01 -2.65 1.73
CA TYR A 92 13.24 -1.63 2.43
C TYR A 92 13.64 -0.24 1.92
N LEU A 93 12.65 0.55 1.50
CA LEU A 93 12.82 1.93 1.09
C LEU A 93 11.93 2.81 1.97
N PRO A 94 12.49 3.63 2.87
CA PRO A 94 11.70 4.43 3.81
C PRO A 94 10.94 5.57 3.11
N THR A 95 9.84 5.98 3.72
CA THR A 95 9.20 7.29 3.45
C THR A 95 9.22 8.17 4.71
N SER A 96 8.79 9.42 4.57
CA SER A 96 8.73 10.38 5.69
C SER A 96 7.36 11.07 5.75
N LEU A 97 6.28 10.35 5.46
CA LEU A 97 4.92 10.91 5.47
C LEU A 97 4.40 11.10 6.90
N GLY A 98 4.78 10.18 7.79
CA GLY A 98 4.35 10.15 9.17
C GLY A 98 2.96 9.54 9.36
N ARG A 99 2.74 8.96 10.55
CA ARG A 99 1.52 8.24 10.95
C ARG A 99 0.23 8.98 10.61
N ASN A 100 0.19 10.29 10.85
CA ASN A 100 -1.02 11.09 10.62
C ASN A 100 -1.40 11.18 9.13
N VAL A 101 -0.44 11.13 8.21
CA VAL A 101 -0.72 11.12 6.77
C VAL A 101 -1.26 9.75 6.37
N TRP A 102 -0.63 8.66 6.80
CA TRP A 102 -1.14 7.31 6.54
C TRP A 102 -2.58 7.12 7.01
N LYS A 103 -2.93 7.60 8.20
CA LYS A 103 -4.31 7.55 8.70
C LYS A 103 -5.34 8.25 7.80
N LYS A 104 -4.93 9.26 7.01
CA LYS A 104 -5.84 9.97 6.09
C LYS A 104 -6.31 9.10 4.93
N VAL A 105 -5.51 8.13 4.48
CA VAL A 105 -5.91 7.23 3.39
C VAL A 105 -7.03 6.29 3.83
N VAL A 106 -7.05 5.90 5.11
CA VAL A 106 -8.13 5.10 5.69
C VAL A 106 -9.33 5.97 6.08
N GLY A 107 -9.10 7.05 6.83
CA GLY A 107 -10.15 7.98 7.27
C GLY A 107 -10.32 8.07 8.80
N PRO A 108 -11.43 8.67 9.30
CA PRO A 108 -11.63 8.93 10.72
C PRO A 108 -11.60 7.70 11.63
N GLN A 109 -11.96 6.53 11.09
CA GLN A 109 -11.94 5.24 11.79
C GLN A 109 -10.54 4.64 11.93
N ALA A 110 -9.52 5.20 11.27
CA ALA A 110 -8.17 4.70 11.34
C ALA A 110 -7.60 4.83 12.76
N SER A 111 -7.06 3.74 13.29
CA SER A 111 -6.28 3.73 14.52
C SER A 111 -4.91 3.12 14.24
N LEU A 112 -3.86 3.61 14.88
CA LEU A 112 -2.56 2.97 14.83
C LEU A 112 -1.94 3.14 16.21
N GLN A 113 -1.21 2.12 16.65
CA GLN A 113 -0.40 2.21 17.84
C GLN A 113 0.65 3.31 17.74
N HIS A 114 1.21 3.67 18.89
CA HIS A 114 1.88 4.96 19.02
C HIS A 114 3.34 4.95 18.59
N LEU A 115 4.00 3.80 18.56
CA LEU A 115 5.44 3.63 18.37
C LEU A 115 5.75 2.75 17.14
N CYS A 116 7.02 2.34 17.00
CA CYS A 116 7.66 1.81 15.79
C CYS A 116 7.60 2.75 14.56
N ASN A 117 6.40 3.05 14.05
CA ASN A 117 6.13 3.93 12.90
C ASN A 117 7.03 3.67 11.67
N LYS A 118 7.33 2.40 11.38
CA LYS A 118 8.15 2.04 10.21
C LYS A 118 7.29 2.15 8.95
N GLU A 119 7.64 3.06 8.05
CA GLU A 119 6.84 3.39 6.86
C GLU A 119 7.64 3.34 5.56
N GLY A 120 6.99 3.01 4.45
CA GLY A 120 7.57 3.06 3.11
C GLY A 120 7.27 1.82 2.28
N PHE A 121 8.28 1.35 1.54
CA PHE A 121 8.18 0.20 0.64
C PHE A 121 8.93 -1.00 1.21
N ASN A 122 8.41 -2.21 0.95
CA ASN A 122 8.92 -3.48 1.46
C ASN A 122 9.13 -3.44 2.99
N VAL A 123 8.10 -2.97 3.71
CA VAL A 123 8.14 -2.82 5.17
C VAL A 123 7.91 -4.16 5.83
N VAL A 124 8.86 -4.58 6.65
CA VAL A 124 8.81 -5.84 7.41
C VAL A 124 8.94 -5.55 8.89
N CYS A 125 8.02 -6.11 9.68
CA CYS A 125 8.14 -6.27 11.12
C CYS A 125 8.50 -7.72 11.46
N SER A 126 9.59 -7.90 12.20
CA SER A 126 10.13 -9.23 12.47
C SER A 126 9.16 -10.07 13.29
N GLY A 127 8.81 -11.25 12.78
CA GLY A 127 7.87 -12.17 13.42
C GLY A 127 6.40 -11.73 13.39
N ALA A 128 6.05 -10.75 12.55
CA ALA A 128 4.70 -10.18 12.45
C ALA A 128 4.40 -9.74 11.01
N ILE A 129 3.75 -8.58 10.85
CA ILE A 129 3.19 -8.06 9.60
C ILE A 129 4.30 -7.68 8.60
N LYS A 130 4.07 -7.97 7.30
CA LYS A 130 4.80 -7.41 6.16
C LYS A 130 3.86 -6.67 5.23
N THR A 131 4.35 -5.63 4.55
CA THR A 131 3.59 -4.89 3.54
C THR A 131 4.47 -4.32 2.43
N ARG A 132 3.99 -4.33 1.19
CA ARG A 132 4.73 -3.80 0.04
C ARG A 132 4.78 -2.29 0.04
N ILE A 133 3.69 -1.64 0.41
CA ILE A 133 3.66 -0.21 0.70
C ILE A 133 2.84 -0.02 1.98
N GLY A 134 3.30 0.78 2.93
CA GLY A 134 2.49 1.04 4.12
C GLY A 134 3.25 1.60 5.30
N ILE A 135 2.56 1.62 6.44
CA ILE A 135 3.12 1.88 7.76
C ILE A 135 2.79 0.71 8.68
N ILE A 136 3.75 0.30 9.49
CA ILE A 136 3.59 -0.64 10.58
C ILE A 136 3.92 0.07 11.89
N THR A 137 3.10 -0.15 12.91
CA THR A 137 3.24 0.44 14.25
C THR A 137 3.15 -0.64 15.31
N ASP A 138 3.70 -0.33 16.48
CA ASP A 138 3.60 -1.12 17.70
C ASP A 138 3.48 -0.17 18.90
N ASP A 139 3.17 -0.66 20.09
CA ASP A 139 3.29 0.10 21.35
C ASP A 139 4.67 -0.08 22.03
N VAL A 140 5.62 -0.73 21.34
CA VAL A 140 7.02 -0.88 21.76
C VAL A 140 7.94 -0.02 20.88
N LEU A 141 9.03 0.47 21.48
CA LEU A 141 10.09 1.17 20.75
C LEU A 141 10.82 0.22 19.79
N MET A 142 11.41 0.80 18.74
CA MET A 142 12.26 0.06 17.83
C MET A 142 13.43 -0.58 18.58
N VAL A 143 13.62 -1.89 18.39
CA VAL A 143 14.74 -2.62 19.04
C VAL A 143 16.10 -2.24 18.45
N SER A 144 16.11 -1.75 17.21
CA SER A 144 17.27 -1.17 16.54
C SER A 144 16.80 -0.20 15.45
N PRO A 145 17.68 0.65 14.89
CA PRO A 145 17.32 1.47 13.74
C PRO A 145 16.71 0.58 12.65
N PHE A 146 15.49 0.89 12.24
CA PHE A 146 14.71 0.17 11.23
C PHE A 146 14.15 -1.20 11.64
N THR A 147 14.28 -1.65 12.89
CA THR A 147 13.69 -2.93 13.34
C THR A 147 12.55 -2.72 14.30
N CYS A 148 11.37 -3.19 13.90
CA CYS A 148 10.21 -3.36 14.76
C CYS A 148 9.93 -4.86 14.93
N VAL A 149 9.42 -5.23 16.10
CA VAL A 149 9.17 -6.62 16.50
C VAL A 149 7.79 -6.66 17.13
N GLY A 150 7.00 -7.70 16.83
CA GLY A 150 5.71 -7.92 17.49
C GLY A 150 4.59 -6.96 17.07
N CYS A 151 4.76 -6.21 15.99
CA CYS A 151 3.79 -5.22 15.53
C CYS A 151 2.41 -5.82 15.28
N ASP A 152 1.38 -5.23 15.88
CA ASP A 152 -0.01 -5.67 15.73
C ASP A 152 -0.88 -4.70 14.88
N SER A 153 -0.31 -3.55 14.50
CA SER A 153 -1.01 -2.47 13.82
C SER A 153 -0.33 -2.07 12.50
N ALA A 154 -1.10 -1.93 11.43
CA ALA A 154 -0.58 -1.44 10.14
C ALA A 154 -1.66 -0.79 9.27
N ILE A 155 -1.22 -0.07 8.23
CA ILE A 155 -2.01 0.30 7.05
C ILE A 155 -1.23 -0.22 5.85
N THR A 156 -1.81 -1.14 5.09
CA THR A 156 -1.06 -1.94 4.11
C THR A 156 -1.65 -1.86 2.70
N PHE A 157 -0.76 -1.79 1.71
CA PHE A 157 -1.02 -2.15 0.32
C PHE A 157 -0.13 -3.36 0.02
N GLY A 158 -0.76 -4.51 -0.22
CA GLY A 158 -0.06 -5.78 -0.38
C GLY A 158 0.55 -6.28 0.91
N GLY A 159 -0.27 -6.36 1.96
CA GLY A 159 0.09 -7.00 3.22
C GLY A 159 0.02 -8.54 3.14
N ASP A 160 0.64 -9.23 4.09
CA ASP A 160 0.51 -10.69 4.26
C ASP A 160 -0.88 -11.12 4.74
N ASP A 161 -1.66 -10.20 5.32
CA ASP A 161 -3.01 -10.47 5.83
C ASP A 161 -3.97 -9.37 5.38
N PHE A 162 -5.20 -9.75 5.03
CA PHE A 162 -6.19 -8.92 4.33
C PHE A 162 -6.83 -7.83 5.22
N GLN A 163 -6.45 -7.77 6.50
CA GLN A 163 -7.22 -7.11 7.54
C GLN A 163 -6.58 -5.88 8.17
N VAL A 164 -5.37 -5.49 7.79
CA VAL A 164 -4.65 -4.46 8.55
C VAL A 164 -4.83 -3.05 7.98
N CYS A 165 -6.00 -2.48 8.30
CA CYS A 165 -6.23 -1.03 8.24
C CYS A 165 -6.50 -0.49 9.65
N GLY A 166 -5.46 -0.53 10.47
CA GLY A 166 -5.39 0.26 11.69
C GLY A 166 -6.08 -0.33 12.90
N ASN A 167 -5.35 -1.17 13.64
CA ASN A 167 -5.93 -1.96 14.71
C ASN A 167 -5.26 -1.71 16.08
N ASN A 168 -5.83 -0.85 16.92
CA ASN A 168 -5.50 -0.90 18.37
C ASN A 168 -6.31 -2.01 19.08
N GLY A 169 -6.28 -3.24 18.53
CA GLY A 169 -6.73 -4.47 19.18
C GLY A 169 -8.11 -5.06 18.85
N TYR A 170 -9.03 -4.45 18.08
CA TYR A 170 -10.39 -5.02 17.87
C TYR A 170 -11.14 -4.70 16.56
N LYS A 171 -10.56 -4.03 15.54
CA LYS A 171 -11.32 -3.72 14.31
C LYS A 171 -10.49 -3.81 13.04
N ASP A 172 -10.73 -4.88 12.29
CA ASP A 172 -10.28 -4.98 10.91
C ASP A 172 -11.16 -4.09 10.03
N ILE A 173 -10.51 -3.14 9.34
CA ILE A 173 -11.18 -2.27 8.40
C ILE A 173 -10.91 -2.82 7.01
N SER A 174 -11.94 -3.36 6.38
CA SER A 174 -11.84 -3.83 5.00
C SER A 174 -11.76 -2.65 4.03
N ALA A 175 -10.84 -2.72 3.08
CA ALA A 175 -10.56 -1.66 2.12
C ALA A 175 -10.05 -2.21 0.79
N MET A 176 -10.34 -1.49 -0.29
CA MET A 176 -9.67 -1.67 -1.59
C MET A 176 -8.62 -0.58 -1.76
N GLY A 177 -7.38 -0.96 -2.04
CA GLY A 177 -6.25 -0.07 -2.30
C GLY A 177 -6.04 0.18 -3.79
N TYR A 178 -5.54 1.37 -4.11
CA TYR A 178 -5.23 1.83 -5.46
C TYR A 178 -3.83 2.42 -5.49
N ILE A 179 -3.04 2.09 -6.52
CA ILE A 179 -1.73 2.66 -6.77
C ILE A 179 -1.76 3.34 -8.15
N LEU A 180 -1.67 4.66 -8.16
CA LEU A 180 -1.55 5.48 -9.37
C LEU A 180 -0.19 6.17 -9.37
N ILE A 181 0.31 6.51 -10.56
CA ILE A 181 1.62 7.16 -10.74
C ILE A 181 1.51 8.44 -11.58
N GLN A 182 2.49 9.34 -11.42
CA GLN A 182 2.66 10.58 -12.19
C GLN A 182 4.12 10.80 -12.55
#